data_AF-A0A3M1SBM5-F1
#
_entry.id   AF-A0A3M1SBM5-F1
#
_cell.length_a   1.000
_cell.length_b   1.000
_cell.length_c   1.000
_cell.angle_alpha   90.00
_cell.angle_beta   90.00
_cell.angle_gamma   90.00
#
_symmetry.space_group_name_H-M   'P 1'
#
loop_
_entity.id
_entity.type
_entity.pdbx_description
1 polymer ?
#
loop_
_entity_poly.entity_id
_entity_poly.type
_entity_poly.pdbx_seq_one_letter_code
_entity_poly.pdbx_strand_id
1 'polypeptide(L)'
;MDIHGVFEKEYRDARSSTEARALLARTLLKEAAETSDDPAVRYTLYDEARTLAVDGESPSLAIEAVDSMGLYFQVDTWQMHVETIEQLAKEVDTPQARDELVQLIDRLIDSAIDADRYDVVPSLAKAGTMTATKLRDLALRDYLEDKQQRAKEVEEAYLQAKAALEQLRETPDDPSANTIAGAFYCFAKREWARGLPMLVKGDNAMMKTVAQADLAKPTSPRSQLQLADDWWALADTLDEPLKSGARRRAGWWYIVAGPQLRGEELERARQRAVESGRIVDLLDLAMKRKALTLGSWQRAGGLVSSVEPAPRVQFNVFAPERYRLDLTIEPLAAAGKEEDREKLPGREGFIVGLPWRNYWFTAVLDWGLGRQGNAAFLALYDGKGPDSSNPTFRPNKLLRSKRPNYVSYEVTDEGVTVSVNRIPIIQYTDSYDHLKMPPEWAVPGKRRIFIGTRFCSYRITKADLIDLED
;
A
#
# COMPACT_ATOMS: atom_id res chain seq x y z
N MET A 1 13.82 14.54 -39.83
CA MET A 1 14.78 15.32 -39.01
C MET A 1 15.90 14.39 -38.57
N ASP A 2 17.17 14.80 -38.63
CA ASP A 2 18.29 14.04 -38.05
C ASP A 2 18.45 14.43 -36.56
N ILE A 3 17.95 13.58 -35.67
CA ILE A 3 17.86 13.86 -34.23
C ILE A 3 19.26 14.03 -33.62
N HIS A 4 20.23 13.19 -34.00
CA HIS A 4 21.59 13.29 -33.46
C HIS A 4 22.30 14.58 -33.92
N GLY A 5 22.00 15.06 -35.12
CA GLY A 5 22.50 16.34 -35.60
C GLY A 5 21.89 17.53 -34.86
N VAL A 6 20.58 17.50 -34.57
CA VAL A 6 19.91 18.59 -33.85
C VAL A 6 20.35 18.69 -32.39
N PHE A 7 20.52 17.55 -31.71
CA PHE A 7 20.89 17.48 -30.29
C PHE A 7 22.38 17.15 -30.07
N GLU A 8 23.25 17.46 -31.03
CA GLU A 8 24.66 17.02 -31.02
C GLU A 8 25.40 17.42 -29.73
N LYS A 9 25.14 18.63 -29.23
CA LYS A 9 25.75 19.14 -28.00
C LYS A 9 25.24 18.35 -26.79
N GLU A 10 23.94 18.17 -26.70
CA GLU A 10 23.31 17.44 -25.60
C GLU A 10 23.77 15.99 -25.55
N TYR A 11 23.93 15.33 -26.71
CA TYR A 11 24.51 13.99 -26.79
C TYR A 11 25.96 13.94 -26.31
N ARG A 12 26.74 14.97 -26.62
CA ARG A 12 28.12 15.08 -26.13
C ARG A 12 28.15 15.25 -24.61
N ASP A 13 27.27 16.10 -24.08
CA ASP A 13 27.14 16.36 -22.65
C ASP A 13 26.62 15.13 -21.91
N ALA A 14 25.69 14.37 -22.50
CA ALA A 14 25.14 13.12 -21.94
C ALA A 14 26.19 12.03 -21.68
N ARG A 15 27.35 12.07 -22.35
CA ARG A 15 28.45 11.13 -22.08
C ARG A 15 29.16 11.37 -20.75
N SER A 16 28.92 12.52 -20.12
CA SER A 16 29.65 12.95 -18.91
C SER A 16 29.12 12.30 -17.63
N SER A 17 27.83 12.00 -17.53
CA SER A 17 27.24 11.38 -16.34
C SER A 17 25.87 10.74 -16.62
N THR A 18 25.39 9.92 -15.70
CA THR A 18 24.04 9.33 -15.74
C THR A 18 22.96 10.42 -15.64
N GLU A 19 23.18 11.45 -14.83
CA GLU A 19 22.25 12.59 -14.71
C GLU A 19 22.15 13.39 -16.02
N ALA A 20 23.26 13.53 -16.76
CA ALA A 20 23.25 14.19 -18.06
C ALA A 20 22.45 13.38 -19.10
N ARG A 21 22.51 12.04 -19.06
CA ARG A 21 21.64 11.19 -19.90
C ARG A 21 20.17 11.33 -19.54
N ALA A 22 19.84 11.31 -18.26
CA ALA A 22 18.47 11.52 -17.77
C ALA A 22 17.92 12.89 -18.18
N LEU A 23 18.76 13.93 -18.17
CA LEU A 23 18.38 15.26 -18.63
C LEU A 23 18.08 15.27 -20.13
N LEU A 24 18.93 14.65 -20.97
CA LEU A 24 18.66 14.55 -22.40
C LEU A 24 17.41 13.72 -22.69
N ALA A 25 17.21 12.59 -21.99
CA ALA A 25 15.99 11.79 -22.12
C ALA A 25 14.73 12.64 -21.91
N ARG A 26 14.71 13.45 -20.84
CA ARG A 26 13.61 14.38 -20.57
C ARG A 26 13.41 15.42 -21.68
N THR A 27 14.50 15.94 -22.24
CA THR A 27 14.45 16.87 -23.38
C THR A 27 13.84 16.21 -24.61
N LEU A 28 14.27 14.99 -24.95
CA LEU A 28 13.74 14.25 -26.10
C LEU A 28 12.27 13.86 -25.91
N LEU A 29 11.83 13.49 -24.70
CA LEU A 29 10.42 13.27 -24.39
C LEU A 29 9.57 14.50 -24.69
N LYS A 30 10.05 15.68 -24.27
CA LYS A 30 9.35 16.94 -24.51
C LYS A 30 9.30 17.26 -26.01
N GLU A 31 10.41 17.13 -26.72
CA GLU A 31 10.47 17.34 -28.17
C GLU A 31 9.53 16.36 -28.91
N ALA A 32 9.51 15.10 -28.51
CA ALA A 32 8.61 14.10 -29.07
C ALA A 32 7.15 14.48 -28.86
N ALA A 33 6.79 15.00 -27.67
CA ALA A 33 5.44 15.45 -27.40
C ALA A 33 5.01 16.62 -28.31
N GLU A 34 5.94 17.54 -28.62
CA GLU A 34 5.71 18.71 -29.47
C GLU A 34 5.78 18.37 -30.99
N THR A 35 6.46 17.29 -31.37
CA THR A 35 6.55 16.80 -32.76
C THR A 35 5.26 16.10 -33.16
N SER A 36 4.45 16.72 -34.03
CA SER A 36 3.15 16.18 -34.47
C SER A 36 3.03 15.94 -35.98
N ASP A 37 3.93 16.52 -36.77
CA ASP A 37 3.92 16.52 -38.24
C ASP A 37 4.78 15.40 -38.85
N ASP A 38 5.68 14.80 -38.08
CA ASP A 38 6.53 13.67 -38.51
C ASP A 38 6.45 12.50 -37.51
N PRO A 39 5.54 11.53 -37.73
CA PRO A 39 5.39 10.37 -36.86
C PRO A 39 6.64 9.50 -36.72
N ALA A 40 7.48 9.42 -37.76
CA ALA A 40 8.69 8.62 -37.72
C ALA A 40 9.74 9.27 -36.79
N VAL A 41 9.94 10.58 -36.91
CA VAL A 41 10.80 11.35 -36.00
C VAL A 41 10.27 11.27 -34.57
N ARG A 42 8.96 11.44 -34.38
CA ARG A 42 8.33 11.34 -33.06
C ARG A 42 8.59 9.98 -32.41
N TYR A 43 8.47 8.89 -33.16
CA TYR A 43 8.76 7.54 -32.66
C TYR A 43 10.21 7.42 -32.22
N THR A 44 11.16 7.86 -33.07
CA THR A 44 12.59 7.79 -32.76
C THR A 44 12.94 8.63 -31.54
N LEU A 45 12.35 9.82 -31.37
CA LEU A 45 12.58 10.65 -30.18
C LEU A 45 12.14 9.94 -28.89
N TYR A 46 10.98 9.27 -28.90
CA TYR A 46 10.52 8.51 -27.73
C TYR A 46 11.40 7.28 -27.46
N ASP A 47 11.76 6.50 -28.48
CA ASP A 47 12.60 5.31 -28.32
C ASP A 47 14.00 5.68 -27.81
N GLU A 48 14.57 6.75 -28.35
CA GLU A 48 15.86 7.27 -27.92
C GLU A 48 15.81 7.84 -26.49
N ALA A 49 14.71 8.54 -26.15
CA ALA A 49 14.48 8.99 -24.78
C ALA A 49 14.41 7.81 -23.80
N ARG A 50 13.75 6.72 -24.19
CA ARG A 50 13.68 5.47 -23.42
C ARG A 50 15.09 4.92 -23.17
N THR A 51 15.91 4.77 -24.20
CA THR A 51 17.29 4.26 -24.08
C THR A 51 18.14 5.16 -23.18
N LEU A 52 18.10 6.48 -23.40
CA LEU A 52 18.84 7.42 -22.56
C LEU A 52 18.36 7.45 -21.10
N ALA A 53 17.07 7.23 -20.86
CA ALA A 53 16.53 7.13 -19.50
C ALA A 53 16.99 5.85 -18.80
N VAL A 54 17.10 4.72 -19.51
CA VAL A 54 17.69 3.48 -18.99
C VAL A 54 19.16 3.70 -18.61
N ASP A 55 19.96 4.23 -19.53
CA ASP A 55 21.39 4.53 -19.29
C ASP A 55 21.61 5.65 -18.25
N GLY A 56 20.59 6.48 -18.06
CA GLY A 56 20.53 7.53 -17.04
C GLY A 56 19.97 7.07 -15.71
N GLU A 57 19.78 5.76 -15.50
CA GLU A 57 19.20 5.16 -14.29
C GLU A 57 17.92 5.86 -13.82
N SER A 58 17.06 6.25 -14.76
CA SER A 58 15.83 7.01 -14.51
C SER A 58 14.58 6.22 -14.86
N PRO A 59 14.14 5.28 -13.99
CA PRO A 59 13.00 4.41 -14.26
C PRO A 59 11.74 5.13 -14.70
N SER A 60 11.33 6.21 -14.03
CA SER A 60 10.09 6.92 -14.38
C SER A 60 10.11 7.50 -15.79
N LEU A 61 11.25 8.06 -16.23
CA LEU A 61 11.38 8.62 -17.59
C LEU A 61 11.33 7.53 -18.66
N ALA A 62 11.94 6.37 -18.38
CA ALA A 62 11.94 5.25 -19.31
C ALA A 62 10.52 4.67 -19.48
N ILE A 63 9.75 4.57 -18.40
CA ILE A 63 8.35 4.11 -18.44
C ILE A 63 7.45 5.18 -19.12
N GLU A 64 7.64 6.46 -18.83
CA GLU A 64 6.92 7.56 -19.49
C GLU A 64 7.14 7.56 -21.01
N ALA A 65 8.35 7.23 -21.48
CA ALA A 65 8.64 7.06 -22.89
C ALA A 65 7.81 5.94 -23.52
N VAL A 66 7.77 4.77 -22.89
CA VAL A 66 6.99 3.60 -23.38
C VAL A 66 5.49 3.92 -23.39
N ASP A 67 4.97 4.52 -22.31
CA ASP A 67 3.56 4.93 -22.23
C ASP A 67 3.21 5.91 -23.35
N SER A 68 4.08 6.91 -23.58
CA SER A 68 3.91 7.88 -24.65
C SER A 68 3.91 7.24 -26.04
N MET A 69 4.73 6.21 -26.26
CA MET A 69 4.71 5.46 -27.52
C MET A 69 3.36 4.74 -27.71
N GLY A 70 2.80 4.18 -26.65
CA GLY A 70 1.47 3.56 -26.66
C GLY A 70 0.32 4.52 -27.00
N LEU A 71 0.47 5.81 -26.69
CA LEU A 71 -0.55 6.82 -26.99
C LEU A 71 -0.62 7.18 -28.48
N TYR A 72 0.51 7.10 -29.20
CA TYR A 72 0.61 7.61 -30.56
C TYR A 72 0.88 6.54 -31.62
N PHE A 73 1.29 5.35 -31.21
CA PHE A 73 1.68 4.27 -32.11
C PHE A 73 0.98 2.96 -31.75
N GLN A 74 0.73 2.14 -32.77
CA GLN A 74 0.19 0.79 -32.57
C GLN A 74 1.34 -0.17 -32.25
N VAL A 75 1.72 -0.24 -30.99
CA VAL A 75 2.79 -1.10 -30.47
C VAL A 75 2.30 -1.95 -29.30
N ASP A 76 2.95 -3.09 -29.03
CA ASP A 76 2.71 -3.84 -27.81
C ASP A 76 3.48 -3.21 -26.65
N THR A 77 2.84 -2.24 -26.00
CA THR A 77 3.45 -1.51 -24.87
C THR A 77 3.87 -2.44 -23.75
N TRP A 78 3.13 -3.50 -23.46
CA TRP A 78 3.45 -4.44 -22.38
C TRP A 78 4.80 -5.12 -22.59
N GLN A 79 5.06 -5.57 -23.81
CA GLN A 79 6.35 -6.16 -24.15
C GLN A 79 7.48 -5.12 -24.06
N MET A 80 7.22 -3.87 -24.50
CA MET A 80 8.18 -2.77 -24.37
C MET A 80 8.46 -2.40 -22.90
N HIS A 81 7.44 -2.42 -22.02
CA HIS A 81 7.61 -2.21 -20.58
C HIS A 81 8.48 -3.32 -19.98
N VAL A 82 8.23 -4.58 -20.32
CA VAL A 82 9.05 -5.72 -19.86
C VAL A 82 10.51 -5.54 -20.28
N GLU A 83 10.77 -5.28 -21.55
CA GLU A 83 12.14 -5.09 -22.07
C GLU A 83 12.85 -3.93 -21.38
N THR A 84 12.17 -2.81 -21.21
CA THR A 84 12.69 -1.61 -20.55
C THR A 84 13.01 -1.88 -19.09
N ILE A 85 12.12 -2.59 -18.38
CA ILE A 85 12.30 -2.95 -16.96
C ILE A 85 13.44 -3.96 -16.78
N GLU A 86 13.57 -4.94 -17.68
CA GLU A 86 14.67 -5.89 -17.62
C GLU A 86 16.03 -5.23 -17.85
N GLN A 87 16.09 -4.20 -18.71
CA GLN A 87 17.28 -3.38 -18.88
C GLN A 87 17.55 -2.52 -17.63
N LEU A 88 16.56 -1.76 -17.15
CA LEU A 88 16.68 -0.97 -15.92
C LEU A 88 17.16 -1.83 -14.75
N ALA A 89 16.59 -3.01 -14.55
CA ALA A 89 16.95 -3.88 -13.43
C ALA A 89 18.41 -4.35 -13.49
N LYS A 90 19.07 -4.31 -14.66
CA LYS A 90 20.51 -4.53 -14.83
C LYS A 90 21.31 -3.27 -14.52
N GLU A 91 20.91 -2.14 -15.09
CA GLU A 91 21.64 -0.86 -15.05
C GLU A 91 21.52 -0.09 -13.71
N VAL A 92 20.37 -0.14 -13.02
CA VAL A 92 20.18 0.69 -11.81
C VAL A 92 21.08 0.23 -10.65
N ASP A 93 21.88 1.17 -10.15
CA ASP A 93 22.90 0.90 -9.14
C ASP A 93 22.73 1.66 -7.84
N THR A 94 21.98 2.77 -7.86
CA THR A 94 21.67 3.50 -6.63
C THR A 94 20.48 2.88 -5.87
N PRO A 95 20.47 2.92 -4.53
CA PRO A 95 19.30 2.48 -3.74
C PRO A 95 18.03 3.26 -4.09
N GLN A 96 18.16 4.53 -4.47
CA GLN A 96 17.03 5.38 -4.88
C GLN A 96 16.42 4.90 -6.20
N ALA A 97 17.22 4.70 -7.24
CA ALA A 97 16.72 4.22 -8.53
C ALA A 97 16.13 2.80 -8.43
N ARG A 98 16.72 1.94 -7.60
CA ARG A 98 16.18 0.60 -7.31
C ARG A 98 14.82 0.65 -6.59
N ASP A 99 14.66 1.51 -5.60
CA ASP A 99 13.40 1.74 -4.90
C ASP A 99 12.31 2.24 -5.87
N GLU A 100 12.65 3.21 -6.72
CA GLU A 100 11.76 3.72 -7.76
C GLU A 100 11.35 2.64 -8.77
N LEU A 101 12.31 1.86 -9.26
CA LEU A 101 12.08 0.77 -10.21
C LEU A 101 11.11 -0.27 -9.63
N VAL A 102 11.31 -0.72 -8.39
CA VAL A 102 10.42 -1.72 -7.80
C VAL A 102 9.00 -1.16 -7.61
N GLN A 103 8.85 0.13 -7.27
CA GLN A 103 7.53 0.75 -7.18
C GLN A 103 6.81 0.80 -8.53
N LEU A 104 7.54 1.02 -9.63
CA LEU A 104 6.98 0.97 -10.98
C LEU A 104 6.59 -0.46 -11.37
N ILE A 105 7.45 -1.44 -11.11
CA ILE A 105 7.18 -2.87 -11.34
C ILE A 105 5.94 -3.31 -10.58
N ASP A 106 5.83 -2.94 -9.30
CA ASP A 106 4.69 -3.25 -8.43
C ASP A 106 3.36 -2.81 -9.08
N ARG A 107 3.30 -1.55 -9.54
CA ARG A 107 2.12 -1.00 -10.22
C ARG A 107 1.84 -1.63 -11.59
N LEU A 108 2.89 -1.95 -12.35
CA LEU A 108 2.74 -2.59 -13.66
C LEU A 108 2.24 -4.03 -13.54
N ILE A 109 2.61 -4.76 -12.49
CA ILE A 109 2.04 -6.08 -12.20
C ILE A 109 0.54 -5.96 -11.92
N ASP A 110 0.11 -5.01 -11.09
CA ASP A 110 -1.33 -4.79 -10.85
C ASP A 110 -2.06 -4.44 -12.15
N SER A 111 -1.50 -3.50 -12.91
CA SER A 111 -2.10 -3.07 -14.18
C SER A 111 -2.18 -4.21 -15.20
N ALA A 112 -1.17 -5.11 -15.23
CA ALA A 112 -1.16 -6.27 -16.10
C ALA A 112 -2.23 -7.29 -15.69
N ILE A 113 -2.40 -7.55 -14.38
CA ILE A 113 -3.48 -8.38 -13.85
C ILE A 113 -4.83 -7.78 -14.24
N ASP A 114 -5.02 -6.47 -14.04
CA ASP A 114 -6.27 -5.77 -14.38
C ASP A 114 -6.60 -5.84 -15.88
N ALA A 115 -5.59 -5.72 -16.74
CA ALA A 115 -5.69 -5.81 -18.19
C ALA A 115 -5.74 -7.25 -18.74
N ASP A 116 -5.79 -8.27 -17.88
CA ASP A 116 -5.73 -9.69 -18.24
C ASP A 116 -4.46 -10.08 -19.03
N ARG A 117 -3.38 -9.32 -18.87
CA ARG A 117 -2.03 -9.55 -19.41
C ARG A 117 -1.17 -10.35 -18.43
N TYR A 118 -1.62 -11.56 -18.10
CA TYR A 118 -0.91 -12.45 -17.19
C TYR A 118 0.45 -12.91 -17.73
N ASP A 119 0.61 -12.90 -19.05
CA ASP A 119 1.80 -13.32 -19.78
C ASP A 119 3.07 -12.53 -19.42
N VAL A 120 2.94 -11.25 -19.09
CA VAL A 120 4.09 -10.39 -18.76
C VAL A 120 4.46 -10.39 -17.27
N VAL A 121 3.57 -10.84 -16.38
CA VAL A 121 3.77 -10.79 -14.93
C VAL A 121 5.02 -11.56 -14.47
N PRO A 122 5.34 -12.77 -14.97
CA PRO A 122 6.54 -13.50 -14.55
C PRO A 122 7.84 -12.74 -14.81
N SER A 123 7.96 -12.04 -15.95
CA SER A 123 9.15 -11.26 -16.29
C SER A 123 9.27 -10.01 -15.40
N LEU A 124 8.14 -9.30 -15.18
CA LEU A 124 8.09 -8.15 -14.29
C LEU A 124 8.46 -8.54 -12.84
N ALA A 125 7.86 -9.62 -12.31
CA ALA A 125 8.14 -10.10 -10.97
C ALA A 125 9.61 -10.56 -10.82
N LYS A 126 10.18 -11.22 -11.83
CA LYS A 126 11.60 -11.59 -11.84
C LYS A 126 12.53 -10.37 -11.78
N ALA A 127 12.24 -9.32 -12.56
CA ALA A 127 13.00 -8.08 -12.51
C ALA A 127 12.86 -7.38 -11.14
N GLY A 128 11.66 -7.41 -10.56
CA GLY A 128 11.38 -6.85 -9.24
C GLY A 128 12.12 -7.59 -8.12
N THR A 129 12.05 -8.92 -8.10
CA THR A 129 12.73 -9.77 -7.11
C THR A 129 14.25 -9.68 -7.20
N MET A 130 14.80 -9.56 -8.41
CA MET A 130 16.23 -9.25 -8.62
C MET A 130 16.60 -7.89 -8.01
N THR A 131 15.78 -6.86 -8.26
CA THR A 131 16.00 -5.51 -7.73
C THR A 131 15.88 -5.47 -6.21
N ALA A 132 14.87 -6.15 -5.64
CA ALA A 132 14.70 -6.32 -4.20
C ALA A 132 15.89 -7.05 -3.55
N THR A 133 16.47 -8.04 -4.24
CA THR A 133 17.69 -8.72 -3.81
C THR A 133 18.88 -7.77 -3.78
N LYS A 134 19.05 -6.91 -4.81
CA LYS A 134 20.08 -5.85 -4.83
C LYS A 134 19.88 -4.83 -3.71
N LEU A 135 18.63 -4.55 -3.31
CA LEU A 135 18.28 -3.73 -2.15
C LEU A 135 18.51 -4.43 -0.81
N ARG A 136 18.77 -5.74 -0.81
CA ARG A 136 18.84 -6.61 0.39
C ARG A 136 17.53 -6.58 1.20
N ASP A 137 16.41 -6.43 0.50
CA ASP A 137 15.08 -6.40 1.12
C ASP A 137 14.34 -7.72 0.85
N LEU A 138 14.52 -8.67 1.78
CA LEU A 138 13.89 -9.99 1.69
C LEU A 138 12.37 -9.90 1.73
N ALA A 139 11.78 -9.01 2.53
CA ALA A 139 10.33 -8.96 2.62
C ALA A 139 9.69 -8.32 1.38
N LEU A 140 10.41 -7.43 0.68
CA LEU A 140 9.99 -6.92 -0.62
C LEU A 140 10.07 -8.01 -1.69
N ARG A 141 11.11 -8.85 -1.66
CA ARG A 141 11.22 -9.99 -2.56
C ARG A 141 10.07 -10.97 -2.34
N ASP A 142 9.84 -11.39 -1.09
CA ASP A 142 8.76 -12.31 -0.74
C ASP A 142 7.38 -11.71 -1.13
N TYR A 143 7.17 -10.41 -0.95
CA TYR A 143 5.95 -9.71 -1.41
C TYR A 143 5.73 -9.81 -2.93
N LEU A 144 6.79 -9.63 -3.73
CA LEU A 144 6.70 -9.74 -5.20
C LEU A 144 6.50 -11.19 -5.67
N GLU A 145 7.08 -12.16 -4.96
CA GLU A 145 6.85 -13.60 -5.19
C GLU A 145 5.39 -13.97 -4.90
N ASP A 146 4.84 -13.54 -3.77
CA ASP A 146 3.43 -13.73 -3.42
C ASP A 146 2.51 -13.08 -4.47
N LYS A 147 2.88 -11.89 -4.97
CA LYS A 147 2.13 -11.18 -6.02
C LYS A 147 2.14 -11.94 -7.35
N GLN A 148 3.28 -12.51 -7.74
CA GLN A 148 3.37 -13.37 -8.93
C GLN A 148 2.50 -14.63 -8.79
N GLN A 149 2.55 -15.28 -7.63
CA GLN A 149 1.73 -16.46 -7.35
C GLN A 149 0.23 -16.12 -7.41
N ARG A 150 -0.15 -14.96 -6.86
CA ARG A 150 -1.51 -14.45 -6.95
C ARG A 150 -1.95 -14.20 -8.40
N ALA A 151 -1.08 -13.62 -9.24
CA ALA A 151 -1.40 -13.40 -10.65
C ALA A 151 -1.66 -14.71 -11.39
N LYS A 152 -0.88 -15.75 -11.11
CA LYS A 152 -1.08 -17.10 -11.68
C LYS A 152 -2.43 -17.68 -11.27
N GLU A 153 -2.84 -17.52 -10.03
CA GLU A 153 -4.18 -17.93 -9.57
C GLU A 153 -5.30 -17.17 -10.30
N VAL A 154 -5.13 -15.86 -10.57
CA VAL A 154 -6.10 -15.12 -11.39
C VAL A 154 -6.13 -15.66 -12.82
N GLU A 155 -4.97 -15.93 -13.41
CA GLU A 155 -4.87 -16.49 -14.77
C GLU A 155 -5.60 -17.83 -14.88
N GLU A 156 -5.39 -18.74 -13.93
CA GLU A 156 -6.08 -20.04 -13.88
C GLU A 156 -7.61 -19.86 -13.84
N ALA A 157 -8.11 -18.94 -13.01
CA ALA A 157 -9.53 -18.61 -12.95
C ALA A 157 -10.05 -17.91 -14.23
N TYR A 158 -9.24 -17.06 -14.85
CA TYR A 158 -9.58 -16.41 -16.12
C TYR A 158 -9.74 -17.44 -17.25
N LEU A 159 -8.83 -18.40 -17.34
CA LEU A 159 -8.90 -19.48 -18.34
C LEU A 159 -10.17 -20.32 -18.18
N GLN A 160 -10.61 -20.57 -16.94
CA GLN A 160 -11.89 -21.24 -16.65
C GLN A 160 -13.10 -20.39 -17.03
N ALA A 161 -13.01 -19.07 -16.86
CA ALA A 161 -14.10 -18.14 -17.13
C ALA A 161 -14.20 -17.69 -18.60
N LYS A 162 -13.14 -17.86 -19.40
CA LYS A 162 -13.02 -17.28 -20.75
C LYS A 162 -14.22 -17.57 -21.66
N ALA A 163 -14.66 -18.82 -21.74
CA ALA A 163 -15.80 -19.19 -22.58
C ALA A 163 -17.11 -18.52 -22.12
N ALA A 164 -17.34 -18.42 -20.81
CA ALA A 164 -18.49 -17.70 -20.26
C ALA A 164 -18.42 -16.20 -20.54
N LEU A 165 -17.23 -15.59 -20.42
CA LEU A 165 -17.01 -14.18 -20.74
C LEU A 165 -17.29 -13.89 -22.22
N GLU A 166 -16.86 -14.76 -23.12
CA GLU A 166 -17.15 -14.67 -24.56
C GLU A 166 -18.66 -14.81 -24.83
N GLN A 167 -19.31 -15.81 -24.23
CA GLN A 167 -20.75 -16.05 -24.37
C GLN A 167 -21.60 -14.86 -23.88
N LEU A 168 -21.23 -14.20 -22.79
CA LEU A 168 -21.97 -13.05 -22.27
C LEU A 168 -21.91 -11.82 -23.20
N ARG A 169 -21.01 -11.79 -24.19
CA ARG A 169 -21.01 -10.74 -25.23
C ARG A 169 -22.18 -10.88 -26.19
N GLU A 170 -22.63 -12.11 -26.43
CA GLU A 170 -23.75 -12.44 -27.32
C GLU A 170 -25.06 -12.64 -26.55
N THR A 171 -24.96 -13.25 -25.37
CA THR A 171 -26.09 -13.61 -24.49
C THR A 171 -25.88 -13.09 -23.07
N PRO A 172 -26.08 -11.78 -22.81
CA PRO A 172 -25.75 -11.16 -21.52
C PRO A 172 -26.54 -11.66 -20.31
N ASP A 173 -27.68 -12.32 -20.54
CA ASP A 173 -28.56 -12.84 -19.48
C ASP A 173 -28.49 -14.37 -19.34
N ASP A 174 -27.51 -15.04 -19.98
CA ASP A 174 -27.29 -16.47 -19.78
C ASP A 174 -26.97 -16.76 -18.30
N PRO A 175 -27.78 -17.57 -17.57
CA PRO A 175 -27.59 -17.77 -16.14
C PRO A 175 -26.27 -18.48 -15.80
N SER A 176 -25.88 -19.49 -16.58
CA SER A 176 -24.69 -20.29 -16.27
C SER A 176 -23.41 -19.47 -16.49
N ALA A 177 -23.34 -18.75 -17.62
CA ALA A 177 -22.24 -17.87 -17.93
C ALA A 177 -22.12 -16.71 -16.91
N ASN A 178 -23.25 -16.16 -16.45
CA ASN A 178 -23.26 -15.14 -15.40
C ASN A 178 -22.75 -15.66 -14.04
N THR A 179 -23.05 -16.92 -13.67
CA THR A 179 -22.47 -17.54 -12.47
C THR A 179 -20.95 -17.63 -12.56
N ILE A 180 -20.42 -18.12 -13.68
CA ILE A 180 -18.97 -18.29 -13.88
C ILE A 180 -18.26 -16.94 -13.94
N ALA A 181 -18.74 -16.01 -14.78
CA ALA A 181 -18.15 -14.68 -14.93
C ALA A 181 -18.24 -13.88 -13.63
N GLY A 182 -19.38 -13.95 -12.93
CA GLY A 182 -19.56 -13.28 -11.65
C GLY A 182 -18.60 -13.81 -10.58
N ALA A 183 -18.40 -15.13 -10.52
CA ALA A 183 -17.45 -15.73 -9.59
C ALA A 183 -16.00 -15.34 -9.92
N PHE A 184 -15.64 -15.29 -11.20
CA PHE A 184 -14.33 -14.79 -11.64
C PHE A 184 -14.12 -13.33 -11.21
N TYR A 185 -15.05 -12.42 -11.54
CA TYR A 185 -14.90 -11.01 -11.19
C TYR A 185 -14.89 -10.79 -9.67
N CYS A 186 -15.83 -11.37 -8.92
CA CYS A 186 -15.88 -11.22 -7.47
C CYS A 186 -14.70 -11.87 -6.76
N PHE A 187 -14.40 -13.13 -7.06
CA PHE A 187 -13.51 -13.92 -6.20
C PHE A 187 -12.07 -13.97 -6.73
N ALA A 188 -11.88 -13.99 -8.05
CA ALA A 188 -10.56 -14.01 -8.65
C ALA A 188 -10.02 -12.61 -8.93
N LYS A 189 -10.80 -11.68 -9.50
CA LYS A 189 -10.34 -10.30 -9.78
C LYS A 189 -10.57 -9.33 -8.63
N ARG A 190 -11.48 -9.66 -7.68
CA ARG A 190 -11.94 -8.77 -6.60
C ARG A 190 -12.67 -7.52 -7.11
N GLU A 191 -13.23 -7.58 -8.32
CA GLU A 191 -14.07 -6.56 -8.95
C GLU A 191 -15.53 -6.73 -8.52
N TRP A 192 -15.84 -6.48 -7.25
CA TRP A 192 -17.18 -6.70 -6.68
C TRP A 192 -18.29 -5.96 -7.40
N ALA A 193 -18.06 -4.70 -7.79
CA ALA A 193 -19.03 -3.88 -8.50
C ALA A 193 -19.46 -4.51 -9.84
N ARG A 194 -18.55 -5.24 -10.50
CA ARG A 194 -18.81 -5.92 -11.78
C ARG A 194 -19.38 -7.31 -11.57
N GLY A 195 -18.83 -8.08 -10.63
CA GLY A 195 -19.20 -9.47 -10.42
C GLY A 195 -20.53 -9.68 -9.70
N LEU A 196 -20.88 -8.83 -8.71
CA LEU A 196 -22.10 -9.02 -7.92
C LEU A 196 -23.38 -9.01 -8.78
N PRO A 197 -23.58 -8.06 -9.71
CA PRO A 197 -24.74 -8.09 -10.62
C PRO A 197 -24.81 -9.36 -11.47
N MET A 198 -23.67 -9.93 -11.88
CA MET A 198 -23.62 -11.18 -12.64
C MET A 198 -24.01 -12.37 -11.75
N LEU A 199 -23.49 -12.45 -10.52
CA LEU A 199 -23.89 -13.50 -9.58
C LEU A 199 -25.40 -13.46 -9.28
N VAL A 200 -26.01 -12.28 -9.23
CA VAL A 200 -27.47 -12.13 -9.08
C VAL A 200 -28.24 -12.63 -10.30
N LYS A 201 -27.67 -12.58 -11.51
CA LYS A 201 -28.28 -13.19 -12.71
C LYS A 201 -28.02 -14.70 -12.82
N GLY A 202 -27.05 -15.20 -12.07
CA GLY A 202 -26.59 -16.58 -12.08
C GLY A 202 -27.63 -17.64 -11.69
N ASP A 203 -27.32 -18.91 -11.98
CA ASP A 203 -28.15 -20.07 -11.61
C ASP A 203 -27.76 -20.72 -10.27
N ASN A 204 -26.57 -20.41 -9.73
CA ASN A 204 -26.18 -20.86 -8.40
C ASN A 204 -26.97 -20.11 -7.30
N ALA A 205 -27.85 -20.84 -6.62
CA ALA A 205 -28.76 -20.27 -5.62
C ALA A 205 -28.05 -19.60 -4.43
N MET A 206 -26.95 -20.18 -3.94
CA MET A 206 -26.21 -19.64 -2.79
C MET A 206 -25.50 -18.34 -3.19
N MET A 207 -24.75 -18.35 -4.30
CA MET A 207 -24.08 -17.14 -4.81
C MET A 207 -25.07 -16.02 -5.10
N LYS A 208 -26.19 -16.33 -5.76
CA LYS A 208 -27.25 -15.37 -6.05
C LYS A 208 -27.79 -14.73 -4.76
N THR A 209 -28.09 -15.53 -3.75
CA THR A 209 -28.66 -15.05 -2.47
C THR A 209 -27.67 -14.14 -1.74
N VAL A 210 -26.41 -14.57 -1.59
CA VAL A 210 -25.40 -13.79 -0.87
C VAL A 210 -25.04 -12.51 -1.64
N ALA A 211 -24.94 -12.57 -2.97
CA ALA A 211 -24.69 -11.40 -3.80
C ALA A 211 -25.84 -10.37 -3.74
N GLN A 212 -27.10 -10.81 -3.69
CA GLN A 212 -28.26 -9.93 -3.49
C GLN A 212 -28.20 -9.21 -2.14
N ALA A 213 -27.86 -9.94 -1.06
CA ALA A 213 -27.72 -9.37 0.27
C ALA A 213 -26.57 -8.36 0.34
N ASP A 214 -25.46 -8.61 -0.34
CA ASP A 214 -24.33 -7.67 -0.44
C ASP A 214 -24.69 -6.40 -1.20
N LEU A 215 -25.34 -6.53 -2.37
CA LEU A 215 -25.80 -5.40 -3.17
C LEU A 215 -26.81 -4.50 -2.44
N ALA A 216 -27.54 -5.04 -1.47
CA ALA A 216 -28.45 -4.26 -0.62
C ALA A 216 -27.72 -3.33 0.37
N LYS A 217 -26.38 -3.47 0.52
CA LYS A 217 -25.51 -2.64 1.37
C LYS A 217 -26.05 -2.50 2.81
N PRO A 218 -26.19 -3.62 3.55
CA PRO A 218 -26.77 -3.58 4.88
C PRO A 218 -25.98 -2.69 5.84
N THR A 219 -26.70 -1.90 6.64
CA THR A 219 -26.12 -0.95 7.62
C THR A 219 -26.27 -1.40 9.07
N SER A 220 -27.13 -2.39 9.35
CA SER A 220 -27.32 -2.90 10.70
C SER A 220 -26.20 -3.90 11.07
N PRO A 221 -25.65 -3.87 12.30
CA PRO A 221 -24.60 -4.80 12.75
C PRO A 221 -24.95 -6.25 12.53
N ARG A 222 -26.20 -6.61 12.82
CA ARG A 222 -26.68 -7.98 12.74
C ARG A 222 -26.73 -8.45 11.29
N SER A 223 -27.21 -7.60 10.38
CA SER A 223 -27.26 -7.90 8.95
C SER A 223 -25.84 -7.99 8.35
N GLN A 224 -24.92 -7.12 8.77
CA GLN A 224 -23.52 -7.14 8.33
C GLN A 224 -22.79 -8.39 8.82
N LEU A 225 -22.98 -8.77 10.10
CA LEU A 225 -22.38 -9.99 10.65
C LEU A 225 -22.95 -11.24 9.97
N GLN A 226 -24.26 -11.30 9.74
CA GLN A 226 -24.88 -12.39 9.01
C GLN A 226 -24.33 -12.49 7.58
N LEU A 227 -24.22 -11.37 6.87
CA LEU A 227 -23.65 -11.34 5.53
C LEU A 227 -22.18 -11.80 5.51
N ALA A 228 -21.40 -11.44 6.52
CA ALA A 228 -20.04 -11.95 6.68
C ALA A 228 -20.03 -13.48 6.86
N ASP A 229 -20.90 -14.01 7.72
CA ASP A 229 -21.04 -15.45 7.95
C ASP A 229 -21.53 -16.18 6.69
N ASP A 230 -22.43 -15.58 5.90
CA ASP A 230 -22.94 -16.13 4.65
C ASP A 230 -21.86 -16.18 3.56
N TRP A 231 -21.05 -15.12 3.42
CA TRP A 231 -19.88 -15.14 2.55
C TRP A 231 -18.86 -16.20 2.97
N TRP A 232 -18.66 -16.37 4.28
CA TRP A 232 -17.75 -17.39 4.80
C TRP A 232 -18.25 -18.80 4.49
N ALA A 233 -19.55 -19.06 4.70
CA ALA A 233 -20.18 -20.33 4.39
C ALA A 233 -20.13 -20.65 2.90
N LEU A 234 -20.40 -19.66 2.04
CA LEU A 234 -20.23 -19.81 0.59
C LEU A 234 -18.78 -20.17 0.25
N ALA A 235 -17.80 -19.48 0.83
CA ALA A 235 -16.39 -19.75 0.56
C ALA A 235 -15.97 -21.18 0.94
N ASP A 236 -16.55 -21.76 1.99
CA ASP A 236 -16.28 -23.14 2.39
C ASP A 236 -16.81 -24.18 1.38
N THR A 237 -17.66 -23.78 0.44
CA THR A 237 -18.12 -24.62 -0.70
C THR A 237 -17.29 -24.47 -1.96
N LEU A 238 -16.34 -23.54 -1.99
CA LEU A 238 -15.51 -23.24 -3.16
C LEU A 238 -14.11 -23.87 -3.01
N ASP A 239 -13.48 -24.11 -4.15
CA ASP A 239 -12.06 -24.45 -4.24
C ASP A 239 -11.19 -23.20 -4.41
N GLU A 240 -9.89 -23.33 -4.17
CA GLU A 240 -8.94 -22.28 -4.52
C GLU A 240 -8.85 -22.12 -6.05
N PRO A 241 -8.69 -20.90 -6.58
CA PRO A 241 -8.46 -19.64 -5.84
C PRO A 241 -9.74 -18.86 -5.45
N LEU A 242 -10.93 -19.31 -5.87
CA LEU A 242 -12.19 -18.58 -5.63
C LEU A 242 -12.55 -18.52 -4.13
N LYS A 243 -12.21 -19.57 -3.39
CA LYS A 243 -12.38 -19.63 -1.93
C LYS A 243 -11.72 -18.45 -1.21
N SER A 244 -10.46 -18.15 -1.51
CA SER A 244 -9.74 -17.04 -0.88
C SER A 244 -10.43 -15.69 -1.11
N GLY A 245 -10.95 -15.45 -2.33
CA GLY A 245 -11.67 -14.23 -2.68
C GLY A 245 -12.97 -14.06 -1.90
N ALA A 246 -13.78 -15.12 -1.83
CA ALA A 246 -15.02 -15.11 -1.05
C ALA A 246 -14.75 -14.91 0.45
N ARG A 247 -13.72 -15.55 1.02
CA ARG A 247 -13.30 -15.30 2.41
C ARG A 247 -12.86 -13.86 2.63
N ARG A 248 -12.15 -13.25 1.68
CA ARG A 248 -11.72 -11.85 1.77
C ARG A 248 -12.90 -10.88 1.83
N ARG A 249 -14.01 -11.18 1.17
CA ARG A 249 -15.28 -10.42 1.29
C ARG A 249 -15.98 -10.63 2.62
N ALA A 250 -16.01 -11.86 3.13
CA ALA A 250 -16.47 -12.12 4.48
C ALA A 250 -15.67 -11.29 5.49
N GLY A 251 -14.34 -11.25 5.35
CA GLY A 251 -13.43 -10.42 6.13
C GLY A 251 -13.80 -8.93 6.15
N TRP A 252 -14.12 -8.36 4.98
CA TRP A 252 -14.60 -6.99 4.86
C TRP A 252 -15.86 -6.75 5.71
N TRP A 253 -16.87 -7.61 5.59
CA TRP A 253 -18.10 -7.47 6.37
C TRP A 253 -17.90 -7.69 7.88
N TYR A 254 -16.98 -8.56 8.29
CA TYR A 254 -16.58 -8.65 9.71
C TYR A 254 -15.93 -7.37 10.22
N ILE A 255 -15.09 -6.71 9.41
CA ILE A 255 -14.47 -5.41 9.75
C ILE A 255 -15.55 -4.32 9.88
N VAL A 256 -16.50 -4.28 8.95
CA VAL A 256 -17.60 -3.30 8.96
C VAL A 256 -18.51 -3.50 10.19
N ALA A 257 -18.85 -4.74 10.54
CA ALA A 257 -19.66 -5.05 11.72
C ALA A 257 -18.92 -4.79 13.05
N GLY A 258 -17.59 -5.04 13.07
CA GLY A 258 -16.73 -5.07 14.27
C GLY A 258 -16.93 -3.94 15.28
N PRO A 259 -16.96 -2.64 14.90
CA PRO A 259 -17.15 -1.53 15.84
C PRO A 259 -18.39 -1.64 16.73
N GLN A 260 -19.40 -2.39 16.28
CA GLN A 260 -20.70 -2.54 16.94
C GLN A 260 -20.81 -3.86 17.72
N LEU A 261 -19.86 -4.80 17.54
CA LEU A 261 -19.79 -6.09 18.24
C LEU A 261 -19.09 -5.99 19.60
N ARG A 262 -19.35 -6.94 20.50
CA ARG A 262 -18.73 -7.02 21.84
C ARG A 262 -18.43 -8.48 22.20
N GLY A 263 -17.58 -8.67 23.22
CA GLY A 263 -17.30 -10.00 23.78
C GLY A 263 -16.79 -11.00 22.73
N GLU A 264 -17.29 -12.24 22.81
CA GLU A 264 -16.89 -13.35 21.93
C GLU A 264 -17.21 -13.10 20.45
N GLU A 265 -18.30 -12.39 20.14
CA GLU A 265 -18.66 -12.07 18.75
C GLU A 265 -17.63 -11.16 18.10
N LEU A 266 -17.12 -10.15 18.84
CA LEU A 266 -16.07 -9.27 18.35
C LEU A 266 -14.76 -10.04 18.12
N GLU A 267 -14.40 -10.94 19.02
CA GLU A 267 -13.18 -11.74 18.90
C GLU A 267 -13.27 -12.69 17.70
N ARG A 268 -14.42 -13.37 17.52
CA ARG A 268 -14.67 -14.23 16.36
C ARG A 268 -14.60 -13.46 15.05
N ALA A 269 -15.24 -12.29 14.97
CA ALA A 269 -15.21 -11.46 13.78
C ALA A 269 -13.79 -10.99 13.45
N ARG A 270 -13.01 -10.56 14.46
CA ARG A 270 -11.60 -10.22 14.28
C ARG A 270 -10.80 -11.43 13.78
N GLN A 271 -10.95 -12.58 14.41
CA GLN A 271 -10.23 -13.80 14.04
C GLN A 271 -10.52 -14.21 12.59
N ARG A 272 -11.78 -14.16 12.15
CA ARG A 272 -12.16 -14.41 10.75
C ARG A 272 -11.58 -13.37 9.79
N ALA A 273 -11.54 -12.09 10.19
CA ALA A 273 -10.92 -11.05 9.38
C ALA A 273 -9.39 -11.25 9.26
N VAL A 274 -8.71 -11.78 10.29
CA VAL A 274 -7.31 -12.21 10.21
C VAL A 274 -7.15 -13.39 9.26
N GLU A 275 -7.96 -14.45 9.40
CA GLU A 275 -7.93 -15.64 8.53
C GLU A 275 -8.22 -15.31 7.06
N SER A 276 -9.04 -14.29 6.80
CA SER A 276 -9.33 -13.81 5.44
C SER A 276 -8.18 -13.01 4.80
N GLY A 277 -7.14 -12.66 5.57
CA GLY A 277 -6.06 -11.78 5.14
C GLY A 277 -6.44 -10.31 5.01
N ARG A 278 -7.58 -9.88 5.59
CA ARG A 278 -7.98 -8.46 5.69
C ARG A 278 -7.40 -7.77 6.92
N ILE A 279 -7.02 -8.52 7.95
CA ILE A 279 -6.28 -8.01 9.11
C ILE A 279 -4.93 -8.69 9.19
N VAL A 280 -3.86 -7.89 9.26
CA VAL A 280 -2.53 -8.36 9.62
C VAL A 280 -2.24 -7.97 11.07
N ASP A 281 -2.02 -8.98 11.92
CA ASP A 281 -1.62 -8.78 13.32
C ASP A 281 -0.13 -8.42 13.39
N LEU A 282 0.17 -7.13 13.51
CA LEU A 282 1.54 -6.62 13.53
C LEU A 282 2.29 -7.05 14.80
N LEU A 283 1.59 -7.26 15.93
CA LEU A 283 2.24 -7.78 17.13
C LEU A 283 2.71 -9.21 16.91
N ASP A 284 1.90 -10.05 16.27
CA ASP A 284 2.30 -11.41 15.90
C ASP A 284 3.52 -11.41 14.97
N LEU A 285 3.59 -10.51 13.98
CA LEU A 285 4.77 -10.34 13.15
C LEU A 285 6.02 -9.98 13.97
N ALA A 286 5.92 -9.01 14.89
CA ALA A 286 7.04 -8.66 15.77
C ALA A 286 7.46 -9.84 16.66
N MET A 287 6.50 -10.59 17.20
CA MET A 287 6.77 -11.76 18.04
C MET A 287 7.45 -12.90 17.27
N LYS A 288 7.12 -13.06 15.98
CA LYS A 288 7.75 -14.01 15.05
C LYS A 288 9.07 -13.51 14.46
N ARG A 289 9.60 -12.39 14.94
CA ARG A 289 10.82 -11.72 14.43
C ARG A 289 10.71 -11.33 12.94
N LYS A 290 9.49 -11.13 12.44
CA LYS A 290 9.19 -10.56 11.12
C LYS A 290 9.05 -9.03 11.21
N ALA A 291 9.94 -8.41 11.97
CA ALA A 291 10.01 -6.97 12.16
C ALA A 291 11.45 -6.57 12.45
N LEU A 292 11.87 -5.40 11.96
CA LEU A 292 13.14 -4.78 12.28
C LEU A 292 13.00 -3.94 13.55
N THR A 293 13.79 -4.26 14.56
CA THR A 293 13.77 -3.55 15.85
C THR A 293 15.03 -2.71 16.02
N LEU A 294 14.84 -1.43 16.34
CA LEU A 294 15.89 -0.51 16.77
C LEU A 294 15.62 -0.07 18.21
N GLY A 295 16.67 -0.05 19.03
CA GLY A 295 16.57 0.17 20.48
C GLY A 295 15.97 -1.04 21.22
N SER A 296 15.77 -0.90 22.52
CA SER A 296 15.33 -2.01 23.37
C SER A 296 13.81 -2.13 23.44
N TRP A 297 13.32 -3.35 23.18
CA TRP A 297 11.91 -3.70 23.28
C TRP A 297 11.75 -5.01 24.06
N GLN A 298 10.77 -5.08 24.94
CA GLN A 298 10.51 -6.22 25.81
C GLN A 298 9.12 -6.82 25.56
N ARG A 299 8.98 -8.12 25.83
CA ARG A 299 7.69 -8.81 25.82
C ARG A 299 7.16 -8.89 27.25
N ALA A 300 6.14 -8.10 27.57
CA ALA A 300 5.54 -8.05 28.90
C ALA A 300 4.05 -7.73 28.82
N GLY A 301 3.23 -8.77 28.58
CA GLY A 301 1.79 -8.63 28.34
C GLY A 301 1.46 -7.84 27.06
N GLY A 302 2.39 -7.81 26.11
CA GLY A 302 2.41 -6.93 24.96
C GLY A 302 3.85 -6.58 24.58
N LEU A 303 4.01 -5.71 23.59
CA LEU A 303 5.30 -5.18 23.18
C LEU A 303 5.57 -3.87 23.94
N VAL A 304 6.67 -3.82 24.70
CA VAL A 304 7.00 -2.68 25.58
C VAL A 304 8.26 -1.99 25.10
N SER A 305 8.17 -0.68 24.83
CA SER A 305 9.33 0.13 24.46
C SER A 305 10.16 0.57 25.67
N SER A 306 11.45 0.77 25.48
CA SER A 306 12.31 1.45 26.46
C SER A 306 12.14 2.98 26.43
N VAL A 307 12.77 3.67 27.39
CA VAL A 307 12.80 5.14 27.46
C VAL A 307 13.94 5.76 26.62
N GLU A 308 14.43 5.04 25.62
CA GLU A 308 15.51 5.50 24.74
C GLU A 308 15.07 6.68 23.83
N PRO A 309 16.01 7.39 23.19
CA PRO A 309 15.69 8.56 22.37
C PRO A 309 14.76 8.28 21.17
N ALA A 310 14.86 7.09 20.55
CA ALA A 310 14.03 6.75 19.40
C ALA A 310 13.89 5.23 19.14
N PRO A 311 13.58 4.39 20.15
CA PRO A 311 13.31 2.97 19.92
C PRO A 311 12.10 2.83 18.99
N ARG A 312 12.19 1.88 18.04
CA ARG A 312 11.14 1.61 17.05
C ARG A 312 11.13 0.16 16.57
N VAL A 313 9.94 -0.33 16.22
CA VAL A 313 9.73 -1.60 15.53
C VAL A 313 9.08 -1.31 14.19
N GLN A 314 9.76 -1.69 13.11
CA GLN A 314 9.27 -1.60 11.74
C GLN A 314 8.80 -2.97 11.28
N PHE A 315 7.57 -3.05 10.78
CA PHE A 315 6.95 -4.31 10.40
C PHE A 315 7.24 -4.62 8.94
N ASN A 316 7.61 -5.87 8.65
CA ASN A 316 7.88 -6.35 7.30
C ASN A 316 6.57 -6.67 6.56
N VAL A 317 5.74 -5.65 6.39
CA VAL A 317 4.46 -5.71 5.70
C VAL A 317 4.28 -4.45 4.87
N PHE A 318 3.69 -4.59 3.68
CA PHE A 318 3.29 -3.48 2.83
C PHE A 318 1.84 -3.14 3.13
N ALA A 319 1.57 -1.86 3.39
CA ALA A 319 0.21 -1.41 3.62
C ALA A 319 -0.59 -1.41 2.29
N PRO A 320 -1.87 -1.80 2.31
CA PRO A 320 -2.80 -1.58 1.19
C PRO A 320 -2.91 -0.09 0.82
N GLU A 321 -3.52 0.24 -0.32
CA GLU A 321 -3.70 1.65 -0.71
C GLU A 321 -4.64 2.40 0.24
N ARG A 322 -5.63 1.69 0.78
CA ARG A 322 -6.58 2.18 1.77
C ARG A 322 -6.50 1.27 2.98
N TYR A 323 -6.12 1.80 4.13
CA TYR A 323 -5.96 0.98 5.33
C TYR A 323 -6.27 1.74 6.62
N ARG A 324 -6.55 0.97 7.68
CA ARG A 324 -6.61 1.47 9.05
C ARG A 324 -5.66 0.70 9.95
N LEU A 325 -4.83 1.41 10.71
CA LEU A 325 -4.00 0.82 11.77
C LEU A 325 -4.68 1.04 13.12
N ASP A 326 -5.22 -0.02 13.72
CA ASP A 326 -5.85 0.00 15.03
C ASP A 326 -4.89 -0.49 16.13
N LEU A 327 -4.56 0.39 17.07
CA LEU A 327 -3.66 0.11 18.19
C LEU A 327 -4.40 0.17 19.53
N THR A 328 -4.01 -0.72 20.45
CA THR A 328 -4.28 -0.55 21.89
C THR A 328 -2.96 -0.31 22.59
N ILE A 329 -2.81 0.89 23.17
CA ILE A 329 -1.57 1.32 23.83
C ILE A 329 -1.81 1.79 25.25
N GLU A 330 -0.86 1.52 26.13
CA GLU A 330 -0.86 1.96 27.53
C GLU A 330 0.45 2.71 27.82
N PRO A 331 0.40 4.03 28.11
CA PRO A 331 1.57 4.75 28.60
C PRO A 331 2.00 4.18 29.96
N LEU A 332 3.26 3.74 30.04
CA LEU A 332 3.85 3.23 31.27
C LEU A 332 4.50 4.39 32.05
N ALA A 333 4.62 4.23 33.37
CA ALA A 333 5.34 5.20 34.18
C ALA A 333 6.80 5.26 33.71
N ALA A 334 7.33 6.47 33.48
CA ALA A 334 8.71 6.65 33.06
C ALA A 334 9.64 6.02 34.12
N ALA A 335 10.52 5.12 33.68
CA ALA A 335 11.59 4.57 34.49
C ALA A 335 12.61 5.69 34.76
N GLY A 336 12.67 6.20 36.00
CA GLY A 336 13.58 7.26 36.40
C GLY A 336 13.07 8.03 37.63
N LYS A 337 13.98 8.66 38.38
CA LYS A 337 13.60 9.57 39.47
C LYS A 337 12.93 10.82 38.88
N GLU A 338 12.00 11.42 39.61
CA GLU A 338 11.28 12.62 39.17
C GLU A 338 12.24 13.78 38.82
N GLU A 339 13.40 13.85 39.50
CA GLU A 339 14.51 14.79 39.25
C GLU A 339 15.19 14.61 37.88
N ASP A 340 15.12 13.42 37.28
CA ASP A 340 15.67 13.17 35.94
C ASP A 340 14.68 13.60 34.84
N ARG A 341 13.39 13.76 35.17
CA ARG A 341 12.36 14.25 34.24
C ARG A 341 12.48 15.75 33.99
N GLU A 342 12.94 16.53 34.96
CA GLU A 342 13.28 17.94 34.76
C GLU A 342 14.52 18.12 33.87
N LYS A 343 15.36 17.08 33.75
CA LYS A 343 16.58 17.07 32.91
C LYS A 343 16.35 16.48 31.52
N LEU A 344 15.27 15.71 31.32
CA LEU A 344 14.85 15.26 29.99
C LEU A 344 14.14 16.45 29.31
N PRO A 345 14.74 17.04 28.26
CA PRO A 345 14.08 18.14 27.56
C PRO A 345 12.77 17.60 26.99
N GLY A 346 11.66 18.29 27.26
CA GLY A 346 10.36 17.98 26.64
C GLY A 346 10.55 17.69 25.15
N ARG A 347 9.87 16.64 24.67
CA ARG A 347 9.83 16.07 23.29
C ARG A 347 9.52 14.56 23.36
N GLU A 348 9.05 14.06 24.49
CA GLU A 348 8.57 12.70 24.64
C GLU A 348 7.30 12.48 23.82
N GLY A 349 7.09 11.30 23.26
CA GLY A 349 5.89 11.06 22.46
C GLY A 349 5.76 9.64 21.94
N PHE A 350 4.58 9.33 21.41
CA PHE A 350 4.30 8.11 20.66
C PHE A 350 4.29 8.44 19.17
N ILE A 351 5.01 7.66 18.36
CA ILE A 351 5.28 7.95 16.95
C ILE A 351 4.87 6.75 16.12
N VAL A 352 4.15 6.99 15.02
CA VAL A 352 3.83 5.97 14.02
C VAL A 352 4.28 6.46 12.65
N GLY A 353 5.10 5.66 11.97
CA GLY A 353 5.42 5.85 10.56
C GLY A 353 4.33 5.22 9.70
N LEU A 354 3.74 6.02 8.82
CA LEU A 354 2.60 5.64 7.99
C LEU A 354 2.96 5.82 6.51
N PRO A 355 2.90 4.75 5.70
CA PRO A 355 3.09 4.84 4.26
C PRO A 355 1.78 5.12 3.52
N TRP A 356 1.85 5.79 2.38
CA TRP A 356 0.76 5.81 1.40
C TRP A 356 1.35 5.94 0.00
N ARG A 357 1.20 4.93 -0.86
CA ARG A 357 1.88 4.84 -2.16
C ARG A 357 3.39 5.10 -2.02
N ASN A 358 3.90 6.19 -2.60
CA ASN A 358 5.32 6.58 -2.54
C ASN A 358 5.62 7.54 -1.37
N TYR A 359 4.58 7.98 -0.65
CA TYR A 359 4.67 8.85 0.50
C TYR A 359 4.90 8.07 1.77
N TRP A 360 5.61 8.71 2.70
CA TRP A 360 5.89 8.14 4.00
C TRP A 360 6.11 9.26 5.00
N PHE A 361 5.31 9.27 6.06
CA PHE A 361 5.23 10.38 7.01
C PHE A 361 5.02 9.83 8.42
N THR A 362 5.07 10.71 9.43
CA THR A 362 4.81 10.32 10.82
C THR A 362 3.60 11.02 11.40
N ALA A 363 2.83 10.25 12.16
CA ALA A 363 1.86 10.78 13.11
C ALA A 363 2.46 10.73 14.51
N VAL A 364 2.31 11.81 15.26
CA VAL A 364 2.86 11.97 16.61
C VAL A 364 1.73 12.24 17.60
N LEU A 365 1.73 11.52 18.71
CA LEU A 365 0.80 11.72 19.83
C LEU A 365 1.56 12.06 21.12
N ASP A 366 0.94 12.93 21.92
CA ASP A 366 1.42 13.39 23.22
C ASP A 366 2.87 13.91 23.24
N TRP A 367 3.30 14.57 22.15
CA TRP A 367 4.59 15.24 22.06
C TRP A 367 4.77 16.30 23.17
N GLY A 368 5.79 16.15 24.02
CA GLY A 368 6.08 17.10 25.08
C GLY A 368 6.56 18.47 24.58
N LEU A 369 5.88 19.54 24.98
CA LEU A 369 6.22 20.94 24.71
C LEU A 369 6.77 21.65 25.97
N GLY A 370 7.33 20.87 26.90
CA GLY A 370 7.77 21.38 28.20
C GLY A 370 6.60 21.95 29.00
N ARG A 371 6.71 23.20 29.46
CA ARG A 371 5.66 23.85 30.27
C ARG A 371 4.38 24.15 29.49
N GLN A 372 4.41 24.07 28.16
CA GLN A 372 3.24 24.34 27.30
C GLN A 372 2.30 23.14 27.16
N GLY A 373 2.64 21.99 27.77
CA GLY A 373 1.82 20.78 27.75
C GLY A 373 2.26 19.78 26.69
N ASN A 374 1.30 19.08 26.08
CA ASN A 374 1.54 18.06 25.06
C ASN A 374 0.78 18.41 23.78
N ALA A 375 1.22 17.84 22.66
CA ALA A 375 0.51 18.00 21.39
C ALA A 375 0.51 16.74 20.52
N ALA A 376 -0.42 16.72 19.56
CA ALA A 376 -0.42 15.78 18.44
C ALA A 376 -0.34 16.53 17.10
N PHE A 377 0.27 15.91 16.09
CA PHE A 377 0.43 16.47 14.75
C PHE A 377 0.89 15.39 13.75
N LEU A 378 0.75 15.67 12.46
CA LEU A 378 1.49 15.02 11.39
C LEU A 378 2.79 15.79 11.15
N ALA A 379 3.93 15.10 11.11
CA ALA A 379 5.23 15.76 11.13
C ALA A 379 5.61 16.41 9.80
N LEU A 380 6.36 17.51 9.89
CA LEU A 380 7.00 18.21 8.78
C LEU A 380 6.05 18.64 7.65
N TYR A 381 4.79 18.99 7.99
CA TYR A 381 3.88 19.65 7.05
C TYR A 381 4.57 20.90 6.48
N ASP A 382 4.98 20.91 5.22
CA ASP A 382 5.79 21.97 4.60
C ASP A 382 7.03 22.37 5.41
N GLY A 383 7.67 21.38 6.05
CA GLY A 383 8.82 21.61 6.92
C GLY A 383 8.50 22.26 8.27
N LYS A 384 7.22 22.48 8.58
CA LYS A 384 6.79 23.09 9.84
C LYS A 384 6.87 22.12 11.02
N GLY A 385 7.22 22.67 12.17
CA GLY A 385 7.44 21.94 13.41
C GLY A 385 6.15 21.65 14.19
N PRO A 386 6.29 21.21 15.45
CA PRO A 386 5.18 20.93 16.36
C PRO A 386 4.64 22.22 16.98
N ASP A 387 4.17 23.15 16.16
CA ASP A 387 3.60 24.43 16.59
C ASP A 387 2.37 24.81 15.75
N SER A 388 1.75 25.95 16.08
CA SER A 388 0.51 26.42 15.46
C SER A 388 0.60 26.72 13.96
N SER A 389 1.80 26.81 13.39
CA SER A 389 1.97 26.96 11.93
C SER A 389 1.66 25.67 11.17
N ASN A 390 1.77 24.51 11.83
CA ASN A 390 1.36 23.22 11.30
C ASN A 390 -0.17 23.06 11.43
N PRO A 391 -0.93 22.96 10.32
CA PRO A 391 -2.39 22.90 10.36
C PRO A 391 -2.94 21.64 11.07
N THR A 392 -2.11 20.61 11.20
CA THR A 392 -2.47 19.36 11.90
C THR A 392 -2.20 19.41 13.41
N PHE A 393 -1.61 20.49 13.91
CA PHE A 393 -1.23 20.64 15.31
C PHE A 393 -2.45 20.72 16.24
N ARG A 394 -2.40 19.96 17.33
CA ARG A 394 -3.43 19.89 18.39
C ARG A 394 -2.76 19.97 19.77
N PRO A 395 -2.89 21.09 20.51
CA PRO A 395 -2.17 21.34 21.77
C PRO A 395 -2.83 20.67 22.99
N ASN A 396 -3.18 19.39 22.87
CA ASN A 396 -3.88 18.65 23.92
C ASN A 396 -3.09 17.40 24.32
N LYS A 397 -3.15 17.06 25.60
CA LYS A 397 -2.79 15.73 26.10
C LYS A 397 -3.94 14.76 25.84
N LEU A 398 -3.67 13.69 25.10
CA LEU A 398 -4.67 12.77 24.57
C LEU A 398 -4.69 11.44 25.30
N LEU A 399 -3.51 10.93 25.70
CA LEU A 399 -3.40 9.58 26.23
C LEU A 399 -3.55 9.54 27.75
N ARG A 400 -4.44 8.66 28.22
CA ARG A 400 -4.67 8.41 29.64
C ARG A 400 -3.54 7.54 30.18
N SER A 401 -2.77 8.06 31.14
CA SER A 401 -1.67 7.33 31.78
C SER A 401 -2.16 6.08 32.51
N LYS A 402 -1.35 5.00 32.48
CA LYS A 402 -1.63 3.72 33.18
C LYS A 402 -3.00 3.12 32.86
N ARG A 403 -3.53 3.42 31.68
CA ARG A 403 -4.80 2.89 31.17
C ARG A 403 -4.66 2.57 29.68
N PRO A 404 -5.40 1.57 29.18
CA PRO A 404 -5.52 1.37 27.74
C PRO A 404 -6.12 2.59 27.04
N ASN A 405 -5.50 2.95 25.92
CA ASN A 405 -5.98 3.93 24.96
C ASN A 405 -6.11 3.24 23.61
N TYR A 406 -7.22 3.51 22.92
CA TYR A 406 -7.50 2.96 21.61
C TYR A 406 -7.16 4.02 20.57
N VAL A 407 -6.21 3.75 19.70
CA VAL A 407 -5.74 4.71 18.71
C VAL A 407 -5.95 4.10 17.33
N SER A 408 -6.51 4.86 16.40
CA SER A 408 -6.63 4.42 15.01
C SER A 408 -6.04 5.45 14.06
N TYR A 409 -5.35 4.97 13.03
CA TYR A 409 -4.82 5.76 11.92
C TYR A 409 -5.44 5.25 10.64
N GLU A 410 -6.37 6.00 10.06
CA GLU A 410 -6.96 5.69 8.76
C GLU A 410 -6.21 6.49 7.70
N VAL A 411 -5.74 5.81 6.65
CA VAL A 411 -4.92 6.38 5.58
C VAL A 411 -5.52 5.90 4.26
N THR A 412 -5.96 6.84 3.43
CA THR A 412 -6.66 6.58 2.17
C THR A 412 -6.27 7.64 1.14
N ASP A 413 -6.76 7.49 -0.08
CA ASP A 413 -6.71 8.52 -1.11
C ASP A 413 -7.41 9.84 -0.72
N GLU A 414 -8.35 9.82 0.22
CA GLU A 414 -9.03 11.01 0.75
C GLU A 414 -8.21 11.73 1.85
N GLY A 415 -7.16 11.10 2.37
CA GLY A 415 -6.26 11.66 3.38
C GLY A 415 -6.12 10.81 4.63
N VAL A 416 -5.80 11.48 5.75
CA VAL A 416 -5.42 10.84 7.02
C VAL A 416 -6.34 11.25 8.16
N THR A 417 -6.91 10.27 8.86
CA THR A 417 -7.63 10.51 10.11
C THR A 417 -6.94 9.79 11.27
N VAL A 418 -6.58 10.56 12.30
CA VAL A 418 -6.03 10.02 13.57
C VAL A 418 -7.07 10.18 14.66
N SER A 419 -7.50 9.06 15.25
CA SER A 419 -8.46 9.05 16.34
C SER A 419 -7.86 8.49 17.63
N VAL A 420 -8.24 9.08 18.76
CA VAL A 420 -7.88 8.59 20.10
C VAL A 420 -9.17 8.37 20.90
N ASN A 421 -9.33 7.17 21.44
CA ASN A 421 -10.50 6.73 22.17
C ASN A 421 -11.82 7.01 21.41
N ARG A 422 -11.81 6.73 20.10
CA ARG A 422 -12.92 6.95 19.13
C ARG A 422 -13.26 8.41 18.83
N ILE A 423 -12.44 9.35 19.29
CA ILE A 423 -12.60 10.77 18.97
C ILE A 423 -11.59 11.13 17.87
N PRO A 424 -12.02 11.65 16.70
CA PRO A 424 -11.10 12.13 15.69
C PRO A 424 -10.36 13.36 16.22
N ILE A 425 -9.03 13.31 16.19
CA ILE A 425 -8.14 14.37 16.70
C ILE A 425 -7.52 15.14 15.54
N ILE A 426 -7.05 14.42 14.52
CA ILE A 426 -6.50 14.98 13.28
C ILE A 426 -7.34 14.45 12.13
N GLN A 427 -7.78 15.36 11.27
CA GLN A 427 -8.42 15.07 9.99
C GLN A 427 -7.67 15.89 8.94
N TYR A 428 -6.98 15.21 8.05
CA TYR A 428 -6.09 15.79 7.06
C TYR A 428 -6.55 15.35 5.68
N THR A 429 -6.85 16.30 4.80
CA THR A 429 -7.42 16.06 3.46
C THR A 429 -6.64 16.78 2.36
N ASP A 430 -5.41 17.20 2.65
CA ASP A 430 -4.53 17.93 1.73
C ASP A 430 -3.55 16.97 1.02
N SER A 431 -2.74 17.47 0.08
CA SER A 431 -1.77 16.63 -0.65
C SER A 431 -0.69 16.04 0.27
N TYR A 432 -0.51 14.71 0.20
CA TYR A 432 0.56 13.99 0.90
C TYR A 432 1.98 14.53 0.62
N ASP A 433 2.19 15.33 -0.44
CA ASP A 433 3.43 16.06 -0.70
C ASP A 433 3.87 16.96 0.46
N HIS A 434 2.91 17.52 1.18
CA HIS A 434 3.15 18.38 2.33
C HIS A 434 3.76 17.59 3.50
N LEU A 435 3.49 16.29 3.61
CA LEU A 435 3.92 15.45 4.73
C LEU A 435 5.27 14.78 4.44
N LYS A 436 6.15 14.71 5.45
CA LYS A 436 7.47 14.05 5.34
C LYS A 436 7.81 13.22 6.56
N MET A 437 8.63 12.19 6.34
CA MET A 437 9.32 11.46 7.39
C MET A 437 10.49 12.31 7.92
N PRO A 438 10.53 12.65 9.21
CA PRO A 438 11.71 13.31 9.77
C PRO A 438 12.95 12.41 9.65
N PRO A 439 14.14 12.94 9.29
CA PRO A 439 15.33 12.12 9.05
C PRO A 439 15.74 11.22 10.22
N GLU A 440 15.50 11.65 11.46
CA GLU A 440 15.80 10.87 12.67
C GLU A 440 14.90 9.64 12.86
N TRP A 441 13.77 9.61 12.16
CA TRP A 441 12.77 8.53 12.14
C TRP A 441 12.84 7.67 10.88
N ALA A 442 13.73 8.00 9.93
CA ALA A 442 13.93 7.19 8.74
C ALA A 442 14.33 5.75 9.12
N VAL A 443 13.73 4.78 8.45
CA VAL A 443 14.08 3.37 8.54
C VAL A 443 14.32 2.76 7.14
N PRO A 444 15.08 1.66 7.01
CA PRO A 444 15.36 1.04 5.72
C PRO A 444 14.09 0.54 5.05
N GLY A 445 13.97 0.65 3.73
CA GLY A 445 12.76 0.23 3.01
C GLY A 445 11.59 1.18 3.28
N LYS A 446 11.35 2.11 2.34
CA LYS A 446 10.17 2.96 2.38
C LYS A 446 8.90 2.09 2.26
N ARG A 447 7.74 2.69 2.52
CA ARG A 447 6.41 2.03 2.42
C ARG A 447 6.08 1.03 3.53
N ARG A 448 6.79 1.05 4.66
CA ARG A 448 6.50 0.18 5.82
C ARG A 448 6.00 0.96 7.01
N ILE A 449 5.10 0.32 7.74
CA ILE A 449 4.63 0.83 9.02
C ILE A 449 5.74 0.60 10.06
N PHE A 450 5.96 1.60 10.90
CA PHE A 450 6.70 1.41 12.15
C PHE A 450 5.98 2.05 13.32
N ILE A 451 6.22 1.52 14.50
CA ILE A 451 5.79 2.11 15.77
C ILE A 451 7.05 2.45 16.57
N GLY A 452 7.14 3.67 17.08
CA GLY A 452 8.26 4.16 17.86
C GLY A 452 7.83 5.02 19.04
N THR A 453 8.76 5.20 19.98
CA THR A 453 8.56 6.10 21.13
C THR A 453 9.80 6.95 21.32
N ARG A 454 9.66 8.09 22.01
CA ARG A 454 10.79 8.98 22.29
C ARG A 454 10.82 9.32 23.77
N PHE A 455 11.89 8.95 24.48
CA PHE A 455 12.07 9.25 25.91
C PHE A 455 10.91 8.81 26.83
N CYS A 456 10.11 7.85 26.38
CA CYS A 456 8.93 7.36 27.11
C CYS A 456 8.66 5.90 26.75
N SER A 457 7.96 5.21 27.64
CA SER A 457 7.65 3.79 27.52
C SER A 457 6.16 3.57 27.35
N TYR A 458 5.81 2.72 26.39
CA TYR A 458 4.44 2.30 26.12
C TYR A 458 4.38 0.78 26.04
N ARG A 459 3.27 0.20 26.53
CA ARG A 459 2.89 -1.18 26.24
C ARG A 459 1.87 -1.18 25.10
N ILE A 460 2.16 -1.92 24.04
CA ILE A 460 1.27 -2.15 22.91
C ILE A 460 0.68 -3.55 23.06
N THR A 461 -0.64 -3.64 23.21
CA THR A 461 -1.36 -4.91 23.42
C THR A 461 -2.21 -5.33 22.23
N LYS A 462 -2.39 -4.43 21.26
CA LYS A 462 -3.02 -4.71 19.96
C LYS A 462 -2.37 -3.83 18.89
N ALA A 463 -2.12 -4.39 17.70
CA ALA A 463 -1.73 -3.65 16.51
C ALA A 463 -2.23 -4.35 15.24
N ASP A 464 -3.41 -3.94 14.76
CA ASP A 464 -4.07 -4.53 13.59
C ASP A 464 -3.89 -3.58 12.40
N LEU A 465 -3.24 -4.05 11.35
CA LEU A 465 -3.29 -3.40 10.04
C LEU A 465 -4.48 -3.96 9.26
N ILE A 466 -5.47 -3.11 9.02
CA ILE A 466 -6.76 -3.46 8.43
C ILE A 466 -6.80 -2.94 7.00
N ASP A 467 -6.99 -3.83 6.05
CA ASP A 467 -7.23 -3.50 4.64
C ASP A 467 -8.64 -2.95 4.46
N LEU A 468 -8.73 -1.74 3.88
CA LEU A 468 -10.00 -1.04 3.63
C LEU A 468 -10.42 -1.01 2.16
N GLU A 469 -9.76 -1.75 1.27
CA GLU A 469 -10.16 -1.85 -0.13
C GLU A 469 -11.48 -2.64 -0.25
N ASP A 470 -12.47 -2.15 -1.01
CA ASP A 470 -13.79 -2.79 -1.13
C ASP A 470 -13.73 -4.10 -1.92
#